data_AF-A0A414RJR6-F1
#
_entry.id   AF-A0A414RJR6-F1
#
_cell.length_a   1.000
_cell.length_b   1.000
_cell.length_c   1.000
_cell.angle_alpha   90.00
_cell.angle_beta   90.00
_cell.angle_gamma   90.00
#
_symmetry.space_group_name_H-M   'P 1'
#
loop_
_entity.id
_entity.type
_entity.pdbx_description
1 polymer ?
#
loop_
_entity_poly.entity_id
_entity_poly.type
_entity_poly.pdbx_seq_one_letter_code
_entity_poly.pdbx_strand_id
1 'polypeptide(L)'
;MADFKDLELIKSSKETEIVNCNILGVKVATNGYCGGDSGHGSRTYFRLEDLASTDINIRLLKDKRGVEVMLGGDAELETFIQALRWAADNLEEMAKK
;
A
#
# COMPACT_ATOMS: atom_id res chain seq x y z
N MET A 1 -1.19 2.89 19.12
CA MET A 1 -0.65 3.37 17.84
C MET A 1 -0.61 2.18 16.90
N ALA A 2 -0.88 2.38 15.61
CA ALA A 2 -0.85 1.29 14.64
C ALA A 2 0.53 0.60 14.62
N ASP A 3 0.54 -0.72 14.63
CA ASP A 3 1.73 -1.57 14.61
C ASP A 3 1.56 -2.71 13.61
N PHE A 4 2.65 -3.32 13.13
CA PHE A 4 2.56 -4.43 12.18
C PHE A 4 1.86 -5.67 12.76
N LYS A 5 1.83 -5.84 14.08
CA LYS A 5 1.01 -6.88 14.73
C LYS A 5 -0.49 -6.68 14.48
N ASP A 6 -0.93 -5.45 14.23
CA ASP A 6 -2.33 -5.15 13.94
C ASP A 6 -2.78 -5.70 12.58
N LEU A 7 -1.88 -6.24 11.76
CA LEU A 7 -2.25 -7.02 10.58
C LEU A 7 -3.13 -8.23 10.93
N GLU A 8 -2.98 -8.79 12.13
CA GLU A 8 -3.85 -9.88 12.62
C GLU A 8 -5.32 -9.45 12.77
N LEU A 9 -5.59 -8.15 12.90
CA LEU A 9 -6.95 -7.60 12.94
C LEU A 9 -7.62 -7.58 11.56
N ILE A 10 -6.85 -7.69 10.49
CA ILE A 10 -7.33 -7.59 9.12
C ILE A 10 -7.56 -9.00 8.55
N LYS A 11 -8.82 -9.37 8.40
CA LYS A 11 -9.23 -10.72 7.95
C LYS A 11 -9.08 -10.96 6.43
N SER A 12 -8.91 -9.89 5.66
CA SER A 12 -8.83 -9.98 4.20
C SER A 12 -7.87 -8.94 3.64
N SER A 13 -7.09 -9.34 2.65
CA SER A 13 -6.21 -8.47 1.88
C SER A 13 -6.39 -8.76 0.40
N LYS A 14 -6.10 -7.79 -0.45
CA LYS A 14 -6.00 -7.99 -1.89
C LYS A 14 -4.58 -7.69 -2.34
N GLU A 15 -4.08 -8.43 -3.31
CA GLU A 15 -2.79 -8.21 -3.95
C GLU A 15 -2.88 -8.43 -5.46
N THR A 16 -2.04 -7.72 -6.22
CA THR A 16 -1.89 -7.89 -7.67
C THR A 16 -0.47 -7.52 -8.09
N GLU A 17 -0.12 -7.91 -9.30
CA GLU A 17 1.11 -7.49 -9.99
C GLU A 17 0.72 -6.60 -11.17
N ILE A 18 1.55 -5.58 -11.44
CA ILE A 18 1.39 -4.68 -12.57
C ILE A 18 2.63 -4.80 -13.43
N VAL A 19 2.42 -5.19 -14.68
CA VAL A 19 3.48 -5.61 -15.60
C VAL A 19 3.68 -4.57 -16.70
N ASN A 20 4.91 -4.11 -16.85
CA ASN A 20 5.43 -3.32 -17.96
C ASN A 20 6.91 -3.73 -18.20
N CYS A 21 7.80 -2.81 -18.58
CA CYS A 21 9.25 -3.03 -18.53
C CYS A 21 9.77 -3.35 -17.12
N ASN A 22 8.98 -3.04 -16.08
CA ASN A 22 9.15 -3.48 -14.69
C ASN A 22 7.90 -4.26 -14.20
N ILE A 23 8.03 -5.06 -13.15
CA ILE A 23 6.93 -5.75 -12.48
C ILE A 23 6.82 -5.24 -11.04
N LEU A 24 5.75 -4.48 -10.78
CA LEU A 24 5.46 -3.88 -9.49
C LEU A 24 4.34 -4.65 -8.78
N GLY A 25 4.67 -5.26 -7.64
CA GLY A 25 3.69 -5.87 -6.75
C GLY A 25 3.05 -4.83 -5.83
N VAL A 26 1.72 -4.87 -5.69
CA VAL A 26 0.98 -4.03 -4.75
C VAL A 26 0.02 -4.86 -3.90
N LYS A 27 0.01 -4.61 -2.60
CA LYS A 27 -0.89 -5.27 -1.64
C LYS A 27 -1.55 -4.25 -0.73
N VAL A 28 -2.86 -4.38 -0.56
CA VAL A 28 -3.64 -3.57 0.37
C VAL A 28 -4.48 -4.42 1.30
N ALA A 29 -4.71 -3.91 2.50
CA ALA A 29 -5.59 -4.55 3.45
C ALA A 29 -6.24 -3.50 4.36
N THR A 30 -7.49 -3.72 4.77
CA THR A 30 -8.14 -2.91 5.80
C THR A 30 -9.23 -3.71 6.51
N ASN A 31 -9.52 -3.35 7.78
CA ASN A 31 -10.68 -3.85 8.52
C ASN A 31 -11.91 -2.92 8.43
N GLY A 32 -11.89 -1.92 7.53
CA GLY A 32 -12.98 -0.98 7.32
C GLY A 32 -13.04 0.13 8.37
N TYR A 33 -14.05 1.00 8.28
CA TYR A 33 -14.20 2.12 9.21
C TYR A 33 -14.72 1.65 10.57
N CYS A 34 -13.94 1.87 11.64
CA CYS A 34 -14.28 1.40 13.00
C CYS A 34 -14.45 2.51 14.05
N GLY A 35 -14.15 3.78 13.74
CA GLY A 35 -14.21 4.88 14.71
C GLY A 35 -13.07 5.90 14.54
N GLY A 36 -12.97 6.85 15.49
CA GLY A 36 -12.26 8.11 15.30
C GLY A 36 -10.82 8.23 15.81
N ASP A 37 -10.33 7.34 16.69
CA ASP A 37 -8.96 7.39 17.22
C ASP A 37 -8.17 6.12 16.91
N SER A 38 -6.84 6.13 17.05
CA SER A 38 -6.02 4.93 16.75
C SER A 38 -6.29 3.76 17.71
N GLY A 39 -6.93 4.00 18.86
CA GLY A 39 -7.27 2.96 19.84
C GLY A 39 -8.41 2.06 19.37
N HIS A 40 -9.44 2.64 18.76
CA HIS A 40 -10.64 1.94 18.30
C HIS A 40 -10.88 2.02 16.79
N GLY A 41 -10.07 2.82 16.09
CA GLY A 41 -10.18 3.10 14.66
C GLY A 41 -9.60 1.99 13.78
N SER A 42 -9.73 2.22 12.48
CA SER A 42 -9.36 1.24 11.46
C SER A 42 -7.86 0.88 11.47
N ARG A 43 -7.54 -0.18 10.76
CA ARG A 43 -6.20 -0.52 10.31
C ARG A 43 -6.20 -0.55 8.80
N THR A 44 -5.19 0.07 8.23
CA THR A 44 -4.97 0.12 6.79
C THR A 44 -3.52 -0.25 6.54
N TYR A 45 -3.34 -1.14 5.58
CA TYR A 45 -2.06 -1.64 5.15
C TYR A 45 -1.89 -1.40 3.65
N PHE A 46 -0.69 -0.98 3.27
CA PHE A 46 -0.28 -0.77 1.89
C PHE A 46 1.17 -1.23 1.75
N ARG A 47 1.47 -2.02 0.72
CA ARG A 47 2.81 -2.51 0.40
C ARG A 47 3.07 -2.40 -1.09
N LEU A 48 4.27 -1.96 -1.43
CA LEU A 48 4.90 -2.08 -2.74
C LEU A 48 6.04 -3.09 -2.65
N GLU A 49 6.25 -3.85 -3.71
CA GLU A 49 7.31 -4.85 -3.82
C GLU A 49 7.85 -4.84 -5.25
N ASP A 50 9.18 -4.70 -5.40
CA ASP A 50 9.82 -4.94 -6.70
C ASP A 50 9.84 -6.45 -6.95
N LEU A 51 9.05 -6.90 -7.92
CA LEU A 51 9.00 -8.30 -8.32
C LEU A 51 9.94 -8.58 -9.49
N ALA A 52 10.23 -7.57 -10.32
CA ALA A 52 11.30 -7.59 -11.32
C ALA A 52 11.58 -6.18 -11.86
N SER A 53 12.85 -5.79 -11.88
CA SER A 53 13.37 -4.63 -12.62
C SER A 53 12.72 -3.28 -12.30
N THR A 54 12.09 -3.10 -11.13
CA THR A 54 11.57 -1.79 -10.70
C THR A 54 12.68 -0.98 -10.06
N ASP A 55 13.09 0.13 -10.68
CA ASP A 55 14.00 1.08 -10.02
C ASP A 55 13.24 1.87 -8.93
N ILE A 56 13.34 1.40 -7.69
CA ILE A 56 12.67 1.97 -6.52
C ILE A 56 13.66 2.34 -5.41
N ASN A 57 13.52 3.55 -4.88
CA ASN A 57 14.26 4.03 -3.71
C ASN A 57 13.29 4.51 -2.63
N ILE A 58 13.46 4.02 -1.40
CA ILE A 58 12.57 4.31 -0.28
C ILE A 58 13.41 4.84 0.88
N ARG A 59 12.98 5.97 1.47
CA ARG A 59 13.57 6.50 2.71
C ARG A 59 12.49 6.85 3.73
N LEU A 60 12.78 6.58 5.00
CA LEU A 60 11.93 6.98 6.11
C LEU A 60 12.26 8.40 6.53
N LEU A 61 11.22 9.22 6.72
CA LEU A 61 11.37 10.51 7.39
C LEU A 61 11.62 10.30 8.89
N LYS A 62 12.28 11.29 9.51
CA LYS A 62 12.71 11.23 10.91
C LYS A 62 11.59 10.78 11.86
N ASP A 63 11.90 9.84 12.73
CA ASP A 63 10.99 9.29 13.76
C ASP A 63 9.75 8.58 13.16
N LYS A 64 9.88 7.94 11.99
CA LYS A 64 8.78 7.25 11.28
C LYS A 64 7.59 8.17 10.97
N ARG A 65 7.82 9.48 10.84
CA ARG A 65 6.76 10.47 10.56
C ARG A 65 6.32 10.52 9.10
N GLY A 66 6.94 9.73 8.24
CA GLY A 66 6.55 9.58 6.85
C GLY A 66 7.50 8.69 6.08
N VAL A 67 7.17 8.48 4.82
CA VAL A 67 7.95 7.72 3.86
C VAL A 67 8.05 8.53 2.58
N GLU A 68 9.22 8.53 1.97
CA GLU A 68 9.43 9.04 0.62
C GLU A 68 9.75 7.86 -0.28
N VAL A 69 9.08 7.83 -1.43
CA VAL A 69 9.23 6.80 -2.46
C VAL A 69 9.61 7.52 -3.74
N MET A 70 10.70 7.10 -4.36
CA MET A 70 11.18 7.59 -5.64
C MET A 70 11.28 6.40 -6.60
N LEU A 71 10.88 6.63 -7.85
CA LEU A 71 10.77 5.63 -8.89
C LEU A 71 11.43 6.16 -10.17
N GLY A 72 12.21 5.33 -10.85
CA GLY A 72 13.11 5.75 -11.92
C GLY A 72 12.70 5.25 -13.31
N GLY A 73 11.94 6.05 -14.06
CA GLY A 73 11.62 5.78 -15.46
C GLY A 73 10.15 5.98 -15.82
N ASP A 74 9.85 5.91 -17.12
CA ASP A 74 8.47 6.04 -17.62
C ASP A 74 7.62 4.82 -17.26
N ALA A 75 8.22 3.62 -17.25
CA ALA A 75 7.54 2.38 -16.90
C ALA A 75 7.17 2.34 -15.42
N GLU A 76 8.09 2.75 -14.53
CA GLU A 76 7.84 2.86 -13.10
C GLU A 76 6.78 3.93 -12.80
N LEU A 77 6.80 5.07 -13.51
CA LEU A 77 5.74 6.07 -13.40
C LEU A 77 4.38 5.47 -13.76
N GLU A 78 4.28 4.77 -14.89
CA GLU A 78 3.02 4.17 -15.35
C GLU A 78 2.52 3.07 -14.39
N THR A 79 3.38 2.11 -14.05
CA THR A 79 3.02 1.00 -13.15
C THR A 79 2.66 1.51 -11.75
N PHE A 80 3.32 2.55 -11.26
CA PHE A 80 2.99 3.15 -9.96
C PHE A 80 1.65 3.89 -9.98
N ILE A 81 1.32 4.62 -11.05
CA ILE A 81 0.00 5.24 -11.20
C ILE A 81 -1.10 4.16 -11.18
N GLN A 82 -0.89 3.06 -11.91
CA GLN A 82 -1.84 1.94 -11.91
C GLN A 82 -1.95 1.29 -10.52
N ALA A 83 -0.83 1.12 -9.82
CA ALA A 83 -0.80 0.55 -8.46
C ALA A 83 -1.58 1.41 -7.47
N LEU A 84 -1.42 2.74 -7.52
CA LEU A 84 -2.13 3.67 -6.65
C LEU A 84 -3.63 3.66 -6.90
N ARG A 85 -4.07 3.66 -8.17
CA ARG A 85 -5.49 3.56 -8.53
C ARG A 85 -6.09 2.26 -8.06
N TRP A 86 -5.46 1.14 -8.40
CA TRP A 86 -5.91 -0.18 -8.01
C TRP A 86 -5.98 -0.31 -6.47
N ALA A 87 -4.98 0.19 -5.75
CA ALA A 87 -4.96 0.18 -4.30
C ALA A 87 -6.11 1.02 -3.70
N ALA A 88 -6.33 2.22 -4.21
CA ALA A 88 -7.42 3.10 -3.76
C ALA A 88 -8.78 2.44 -3.99
N ASP A 89 -9.05 1.95 -5.20
CA ASP A 89 -10.32 1.30 -5.55
C ASP A 89 -10.62 0.11 -4.63
N ASN A 90 -9.61 -0.71 -4.34
CA ASN A 90 -9.77 -1.88 -3.47
C ASN A 90 -9.93 -1.50 -2.00
N LEU A 91 -9.21 -0.48 -1.51
CA LEU A 91 -9.41 0.03 -0.16
C LEU A 91 -10.82 0.63 0.02
N GLU A 92 -11.32 1.37 -0.97
CA GLU A 92 -12.68 1.91 -0.95
C GLU A 92 -13.75 0.80 -0.95
N GLU A 93 -13.57 -0.23 -1.77
CA GLU A 93 -14.48 -1.39 -1.79
C GLU A 93 -14.47 -2.12 -0.44
N MET A 94 -13.28 -2.32 0.14
CA MET A 94 -13.12 -2.99 1.43
C MET A 94 -13.67 -2.16 2.59
N ALA A 95 -13.59 -0.82 2.53
CA ALA A 95 -14.08 0.06 3.58
C ALA A 95 -15.61 0.18 3.64
N LYS A 96 -16.32 -0.18 2.56
CA LYS A 96 -17.79 -0.18 2.48
C LYS A 96 -18.44 -1.41 3.12
N LYS A 97 -17.66 -2.43 3.45
CA LYS A 97 -18.14 -3.68 4.08
C LYS A 97 -18.16 -3.55 5.59
#